data_AF-A0A2V3HQV6-F1
#
_entry.id   AF-A0A2V3HQV6-F1
#
_cell.length_a   1.000
_cell.length_b   1.000
_cell.length_c   1.000
_cell.angle_alpha   90.00
_cell.angle_beta   90.00
_cell.angle_gamma   90.00
#
_symmetry.space_group_name_H-M   'P 1'
#
loop_
_entity.id
_entity.type
_entity.pdbx_description
1 polymer ?
#
loop_
_entity_poly.entity_id
_entity_poly.type
_entity_poly.pdbx_seq_one_letter_code
_entity_poly.pdbx_strand_id
1 'polypeptide(L)' 'EHLVIGIIGGVVGAVASLVAAEWMGAAFSNWAFTMSFPIQWDIVLFTAVGVVVASVAVVPLGLFRVRLMDLVEKTKEFSH' A
#
# COMPACT_ATOMS: atom_id res chain seq x y z
N GLU A 1 1.39 -11.49 10.22
CA GLU A 1 0.97 -11.48 8.80
C GLU A 1 0.77 -10.08 8.24
N HIS A 2 -0.09 -9.24 8.82
CA HIS A 2 -0.41 -7.93 8.24
C HIS A 2 0.80 -6.98 8.07
N LEU A 3 1.76 -7.00 8.99
CA LEU A 3 3.01 -6.23 8.88
C LEU A 3 3.87 -6.69 7.68
N VAL A 4 3.94 -8.00 7.44
CA VAL A 4 4.69 -8.58 6.31
C VAL A 4 4.03 -8.20 4.99
N ILE A 5 2.69 -8.26 4.93
CA ILE A 5 1.91 -7.81 3.77
C ILE A 5 2.11 -6.30 3.54
N GLY A 6 2.17 -5.50 4.60
CA GLY A 6 2.46 -4.07 4.53
C GLY A 6 3.84 -3.77 3.96
N ILE A 7 4.87 -4.48 4.41
CA ILE A 7 6.25 -4.32 3.92
C ILE A 7 6.33 -4.72 2.44
N ILE A 8 5.77 -5.87 2.07
CA ILE A 8 5.77 -6.35 0.68
C ILE A 8 4.98 -5.39 -0.22
N GLY A 9 3.79 -4.97 0.20
CA GLY A 9 2.98 -3.99 -0.52
C GLY A 9 3.68 -2.63 -0.68
N GLY A 10 4.42 -2.19 0.34
CA GLY A 10 5.20 -0.95 0.29
C GLY A 10 6.36 -1.01 -0.71
N VAL A 11 7.12 -2.11 -0.70
CA VAL A 11 8.24 -2.30 -1.64
C VAL A 11 7.72 -2.43 -3.08
N VAL A 12 6.71 -3.26 -3.31
CA VAL A 12 6.10 -3.45 -4.64
C VAL A 12 5.46 -2.16 -5.14
N GLY A 13 4.76 -1.42 -4.26
CA GLY A 13 4.15 -0.13 -4.59
C GLY A 13 5.17 0.95 -4.95
N ALA A 14 6.30 1.01 -4.24
CA ALA A 14 7.39 1.93 -4.54
C ALA A 14 8.02 1.64 -5.91
N VAL A 15 8.31 0.37 -6.21
CA VAL A 15 8.84 -0.03 -7.53
C VAL A 15 7.84 0.26 -8.64
N ALA A 16 6.55 -0.06 -8.43
CA ALA A 16 5.51 0.22 -9.41
C ALA A 16 5.37 1.73 -9.69
N SER A 17 5.56 2.57 -8.68
CA SER A 17 5.49 4.03 -8.81
C SER A 17 6.65 4.60 -9.62
N LEU A 18 7.86 4.04 -9.48
CA LEU A 18 9.02 4.40 -10.31
C LEU A 18 8.77 4.08 -11.79
N VAL A 19 8.32 2.85 -12.07
CA VAL A 19 8.02 2.43 -13.45
C VAL A 19 6.88 3.27 -14.03
N ALA A 20 5.83 3.54 -13.25
CA ALA A 20 4.72 4.37 -13.68
C ALA A 20 5.16 5.80 -14.01
N ALA A 21 6.06 6.39 -13.22
CA ALA A 21 6.60 7.72 -13.47
C ALA A 21 7.43 7.78 -14.76
N GLU A 22 8.27 6.77 -15.01
CA GLU A 22 9.02 6.65 -16.26
C GLU A 22 8.09 6.52 -17.47
N TRP A 23 7.05 5.69 -17.36
CA TRP A 23 6.05 5.51 -18.41
C TRP A 23 5.26 6.79 -18.68
N MET A 24 4.88 7.51 -17.62
CA MET A 24 4.25 8.82 -17.76
C MET A 24 5.17 9.82 -18.47
N GLY A 25 6.44 9.85 -18.09
CA GLY A 25 7.44 10.72 -18.74
C GLY A 25 7.59 10.41 -20.21
N ALA A 26 7.64 9.15 -20.58
CA ALA A 26 7.69 8.73 -21.99
C ALA A 26 6.41 9.10 -22.75
N ALA A 27 5.22 8.92 -22.13
CA ALA A 27 3.94 9.24 -22.76
C ALA A 27 3.73 10.75 -22.98
N PHE A 28 4.27 11.60 -22.08
CA PHE A 28 4.20 13.05 -22.22
C PHE A 28 5.39 13.67 -22.96
N SER A 29 6.46 12.91 -23.21
CA SER A 29 7.62 13.37 -23.99
C SER A 29 7.24 13.51 -25.46
N ASN A 30 7.64 14.63 -26.06
CA ASN A 30 7.46 14.90 -27.48
C ASN A 30 8.78 15.38 -28.09
N TRP A 31 8.85 15.47 -29.40
CA TRP A 31 10.08 15.87 -30.10
C TRP A 31 10.59 17.28 -29.71
N ALA A 32 9.70 18.14 -29.21
CA ALA A 32 10.03 19.48 -28.75
C ALA A 32 10.41 19.57 -27.25
N PHE A 33 10.08 18.56 -26.44
CA PHE A 33 10.22 18.64 -24.98
C PHE A 33 10.29 17.25 -24.33
N THR A 34 11.25 17.10 -23.40
CA THR A 34 11.42 15.91 -22.55
C THR A 34 11.16 16.27 -21.08
N MET A 35 10.29 15.50 -20.44
CA MET A 35 10.04 15.58 -19.00
C MET A 35 10.91 14.53 -18.29
N SER A 36 11.88 14.97 -17.48
CA SER A 36 12.72 14.09 -16.68
C SER A 36 12.27 14.14 -15.22
N PHE A 37 12.01 12.98 -14.63
CA PHE A 37 11.61 12.86 -13.22
C PHE A 37 12.80 12.35 -12.39
N PRO A 38 13.57 13.24 -11.74
CA PRO A 38 14.63 12.79 -10.84
C PRO A 38 14.00 12.09 -9.62
N ILE A 39 14.59 10.97 -9.22
CA ILE A 39 14.15 10.23 -8.04
C ILE A 39 14.47 11.06 -6.79
N GLN A 40 13.43 11.50 -6.09
CA GLN A 40 13.56 12.18 -4.81
C GLN A 40 13.46 11.15 -3.67
N TRP A 41 14.58 10.89 -3.02
CA TRP A 41 14.68 9.90 -1.94
C TRP A 41 13.77 10.21 -0.75
N ASP A 42 13.51 11.49 -0.46
CA ASP A 42 12.58 11.91 0.60
C ASP A 42 11.16 11.39 0.33
N ILE A 43 10.69 11.50 -0.92
CA ILE A 43 9.35 11.06 -1.31
C ILE A 43 9.22 9.54 -1.20
N VAL A 44 10.25 8.80 -1.63
CA VAL A 44 10.31 7.34 -1.51
C VAL A 44 10.23 6.91 -0.04
N LEU A 45 10.96 7.59 0.84
CA LEU A 45 10.93 7.33 2.27
C LEU A 45 9.53 7.61 2.85
N PHE A 46 8.93 8.76 2.53
CA PHE A 46 7.59 9.13 3.00
C PHE A 46 6.50 8.15 2.52
N THR A 47 6.58 7.70 1.26
CA THR A 47 5.63 6.70 0.75
C THR A 47 5.84 5.35 1.43
N ALA A 48 7.07 4.89 1.62
CA ALA A 48 7.35 3.64 2.34
C ALA A 48 6.83 3.69 3.79
N VAL A 49 7.11 4.78 4.52
CA VAL A 49 6.60 4.98 5.89
C VAL A 49 5.08 5.07 5.91
N GLY A 50 4.48 5.80 4.98
CA GLY A 50 3.02 5.91 4.85
C GLY A 50 2.34 4.56 4.67
N VAL A 51 2.90 3.68 3.83
CA VAL A 51 2.36 2.33 3.62
C VAL A 51 2.51 1.45 4.86
N VAL A 52 3.64 1.53 5.56
CA VAL A 52 3.85 0.79 6.82
C VAL A 52 2.86 1.26 7.89
N VAL A 53 2.69 2.58 8.06
CA VAL A 53 1.73 3.16 9.01
C VAL A 53 0.31 2.74 8.65
N ALA A 54 -0.07 2.80 7.38
CA ALA A 54 -1.39 2.36 6.92
C ALA A 54 -1.63 0.87 7.21
N SER A 55 -0.64 0.01 6.92
CA SER A 55 -0.70 -1.42 7.21
C SER A 55 -0.90 -1.71 8.70
N VAL A 56 -0.18 -1.00 9.58
CA VAL A 56 -0.32 -1.14 11.03
C VAL A 56 -1.66 -0.60 11.51
N ALA A 57 -2.14 0.52 10.95
CA ALA A 57 -3.42 1.14 11.32
C ALA A 57 -4.65 0.30 10.98
N VAL A 58 -4.57 -0.57 9.95
CA VAL A 58 -5.66 -1.49 9.59
C VAL A 58 -5.86 -2.59 10.64
N VAL A 59 -4.81 -2.98 11.37
CA VAL A 59 -4.87 -4.04 12.40
C VAL A 59 -5.83 -3.71 13.56
N PRO A 60 -5.73 -2.56 14.26
CA PRO A 60 -6.65 -2.23 15.33
C PRO A 60 -8.08 -2.07 14.82
N LEU A 61 -8.29 -1.50 13.62
CA LEU A 61 -9.63 -1.40 13.02
C LEU A 61 -10.26 -2.78 12.78
N GLY A 62 -9.49 -3.74 12.27
CA GLY A 62 -9.93 -5.12 12.12
C GLY A 62 -10.28 -5.76 13.47
N LEU A 63 -9.47 -5.52 14.49
CA LEU A 63 -9.68 -6.08 15.82
C LEU A 63 -10.90 -5.49 16.54
N PHE A 64 -11.14 -4.18 16.39
CA PHE A 64 -12.34 -3.51 16.91
C PHE A 64 -13.61 -4.10 16.30
N ARG A 65 -13.61 -4.41 15.01
CA ARG A 65 -14.75 -5.04 14.34
C ARG A 65 -15.04 -6.44 14.87
N VAL A 66 -14.01 -7.28 15.05
CA VAL A 66 -14.18 -8.65 15.56
C VAL A 66 -14.66 -8.66 17.02
N ARG A 67 -14.21 -7.71 17.84
CA ARG A 67 -14.65 -7.61 19.24
C ARG A 67 -16.13 -7.33 19.44
N LEU A 68 -16.81 -6.78 18.43
CA LEU A 68 -18.25 -6.49 18.47
C LEU A 68 -19.10 -7.67 17.97
N MET A 69 -18.48 -8.76 17.51
CA MET A 69 -19.19 -9.96 17.05
C MET A 69 -19.27 -10.98 18.18
N ASP A 70 -20.46 -11.53 18.41
CA ASP A 70 -20.61 -12.69 19.30
C ASP A 70 -20.02 -13.93 18.61
N LEU A 71 -18.84 -14.32 19.09
CA LEU A 71 -18.04 -15.41 18.53
C LEU A 71 -18.76 -16.77 18.66
N VAL A 72 -19.63 -16.92 19.65
CA VAL A 72 -20.39 -18.16 19.89
C VAL A 72 -21.45 -18.35 18.81
N GLU A 73 -22.12 -17.27 18.43
CA GLU A 73 -23.20 -17.32 17.45
C GLU A 73 -22.66 -17.52 16.03
N LYS A 74 -21.53 -16.90 15.69
CA LYS A 74 -20.85 -17.14 14.41
C LYS A 74 -20.32 -18.55 14.27
N THR A 75 -19.80 -19.16 15.34
CA THR A 75 -19.30 -20.54 15.29
C THR A 75 -20.42 -21.56 15.05
N LYS A 76 -21.64 -21.30 15.55
CA LYS A 76 -22.82 -22.13 15.28
C LYS A 76 -23.23 -22.11 13.81
N GLU A 77 -23.08 -20.97 13.14
CA GLU A 77 -23.35 -20.83 11.70
C GLU A 77 -22.34 -21.61 10.83
N PHE A 78 -21.11 -21.81 11.33
CA PHE A 78 -20.07 -22.62 10.66
C PHE A 78 -20.09 -24.11 11.02
N SER A 79 -20.91 -24.52 12.00
CA SER A 79 -20.99 -25.90 12.49
C SER A 79 -22.10 -26.73 11.81
N HIS A 80 -22.71 -26.20 10.75
CA HIS A 80 -23.80 -26.85 10.03
C HIS A 80 -23.33 -27.51 8.72
#